data_AF-Q5HP30-F1
#
_entry.id   AF-Q5HP30-F1
#
_cell.length_a   1.000
_cell.length_b   1.000
_cell.length_c   1.000
_cell.angle_alpha   90.00
_cell.angle_beta   90.00
_cell.angle_gamma   90.00
#
_symmetry.space_group_name_H-M   'P 1'
#
loop_
_entity.id
_entity.type
_entity.pdbx_description
1 polymer ?
#
loop_
_entity_poly.entity_id
_entity_poly.type
_entity_poly.pdbx_seq_one_letter_code
_entity_poly.pdbx_strand_id
1 'polypeptide(L)' 'MSKEKQSFEEMMKELENIVQKLDNEAVSLEESLDLYQRGMKLSANCDSTLKEAEKKVNELMQEEVGDKGNEETTDE' A
#
# COMPACT_ATOMS: atom_id res chain seq x y z
N MET A 1 -11.75 14.41 17.05
CA MET A 1 -11.76 13.82 15.70
C MET A 1 -10.88 12.59 15.77
N SER A 2 -11.45 11.40 15.54
CA SER A 2 -10.67 10.17 15.45
C SER A 2 -9.54 10.41 14.45
N LYS A 3 -8.29 10.13 14.82
CA LYS A 3 -7.23 10.05 13.82
C LYS A 3 -7.55 8.84 12.95
N GLU A 4 -8.47 9.03 12.01
CA GLU A 4 -8.68 8.08 10.93
C GLU A 4 -7.29 7.88 10.31
N LYS A 5 -6.83 6.63 10.29
CA LYS A 5 -5.64 6.27 9.52
C LYS A 5 -5.93 6.74 8.10
N GLN A 6 -5.04 7.57 7.56
CA GLN A 6 -5.16 8.09 6.20
C GLN A 6 -5.47 6.95 5.23
N SER A 7 -6.45 7.15 4.34
CA SER A 7 -6.82 6.13 3.36
C SER A 7 -5.65 5.88 2.41
N PHE A 8 -5.67 4.74 1.71
CA PHE A 8 -4.64 4.45 0.70
C PHE A 8 -4.59 5.53 -0.39
N GLU A 9 -5.75 5.95 -0.86
CA GLU A 9 -5.92 7.00 -1.88
C GLU A 9 -5.39 8.34 -1.39
N GLU A 10 -5.62 8.68 -0.12
CA GLU A 10 -5.07 9.88 0.49
C GLU A 10 -3.54 9.80 0.61
N MET A 11 -2.97 8.66 1.01
CA MET A 11 -1.51 8.45 1.06
C MET A 11 -0.87 8.57 -0.31
N MET A 12 -1.48 7.96 -1.32
CA MET A 12 -1.02 8.05 -2.72
C MET A 12 -1.07 9.47 -3.24
N LYS A 13 -2.18 10.18 -3.03
CA LYS A 13 -2.32 11.58 -3.42
C LYS A 13 -1.27 12.47 -2.76
N GLU A 14 -0.99 12.24 -1.48
CA GLU A 14 0.05 13.00 -0.77
C GLU A 14 1.45 12.70 -1.32
N LEU A 15 1.74 11.43 -1.62
CA LEU A 15 3.01 11.03 -2.22
C LEU A 15 3.21 11.66 -3.61
N GLU A 16 2.17 11.68 -4.45
CA GLU A 16 2.19 12.36 -5.75
C GLU A 16 2.49 13.86 -5.60
N ASN A 17 1.85 14.53 -4.63
CA ASN A 17 2.12 15.94 -4.35
C ASN A 17 3.57 16.17 -3.89
N ILE A 18 4.15 15.26 -3.12
CA ILE A 18 5.55 15.33 -2.70
C ILE A 18 6.47 15.21 -3.92
N VAL A 19 6.22 14.23 -4.79
CA VAL A 19 7.01 14.04 -6.02
C VAL A 19 6.94 15.29 -6.90
N GLN A 20 5.74 15.85 -7.09
CA GLN A 20 5.56 17.11 -7.84
C GLN A 20 6.33 18.29 -7.23
N LYS A 21 6.41 18.37 -5.90
CA LYS A 21 7.20 19.41 -5.23
C LYS A 21 8.70 19.20 -5.36
N LEU A 22 9.15 17.95 -5.27
CA LEU A 22 10.57 17.60 -5.43
C LEU A 22 11.07 17.80 -6.87
N ASP A 23 10.18 17.73 -7.86
CA ASP A 23 10.50 18.01 -9.27
C ASP A 23 10.60 19.52 -9.57
N ASN A 24 10.14 20.38 -8.66
CA ASN A 24 10.18 21.82 -8.84
C ASN A 24 11.54 22.41 -8.44
N GLU A 25 12.25 23.07 -9.37
CA GLU A 25 13.55 23.70 -9.14
C GLU A 25 13.57 24.75 -8.01
N ALA A 26 12.41 25.31 -7.64
CA ALA A 26 12.29 26.32 -6.59
C ALA A 26 12.32 25.75 -5.16
N VAL A 27 12.29 24.43 -4.99
CA VAL A 27 12.33 23.79 -3.67
C VAL A 27 13.72 23.96 -3.05
N SER A 28 13.79 24.45 -1.82
CA SER A 28 15.08 24.57 -1.12
C SER A 28 15.65 23.19 -0.75
N LEU A 29 16.94 23.12 -0.46
CA LEU A 29 17.57 21.86 -0.03
C LEU A 29 16.94 21.32 1.26
N GLU A 30 16.66 22.20 2.24
CA GLU A 30 16.03 21.81 3.52
C GLU A 30 14.62 21.27 3.30
N GLU A 31 13.81 21.94 2.48
CA GLU A 31 12.47 21.45 2.11
C GLU A 31 12.54 20.13 1.33
N SER A 32 13.53 19.98 0.43
CA SER A 32 13.73 18.74 -0.32
C SER A 32 13.99 17.56 0.61
N LEU A 33 14.79 17.76 1.65
CA LEU A 33 15.09 16.73 2.64
C LEU A 33 13.85 16.35 3.46
N ASP A 34 13.05 17.33 3.90
CA ASP A 34 11.79 17.08 4.60
C ASP A 34 10.78 16.32 3.72
N LEU A 35 10.58 16.80 2.49
CA LEU A 35 9.72 16.17 1.49
C LEU A 35 10.16 14.74 1.18
N TYR A 36 11.47 14.51 1.02
CA TYR A 36 12.03 13.18 0.79
C TYR A 36 11.75 12.23 1.97
N GLN A 37 12.01 12.67 3.21
CA GLN A 37 11.72 11.88 4.41
C GLN A 37 10.23 11.53 4.52
N ARG A 38 9.36 12.50 4.27
CA ARG A 38 7.91 12.31 4.26
C ARG A 38 7.48 11.34 3.15
N GLY A 39 8.03 11.49 1.95
CA GLY A 39 7.79 10.62 0.80
C GLY A 39 8.20 9.18 1.07
N MET A 40 9.38 8.95 1.68
CA MET A 40 9.81 7.62 2.10
C MET A 40 8.83 6.98 3.10
N LYS A 41 8.36 7.75 4.08
CA LYS A 41 7.40 7.26 5.07
C LYS A 41 6.05 6.88 4.44
N LEU A 42 5.53 7.72 3.54
CA LEU A 42 4.30 7.41 2.81
C LEU A 42 4.46 6.19 1.91
N SER A 43 5.58 6.09 1.18
CA SER A 43 5.90 4.95 0.33
C SER A 43 5.89 3.63 1.12
N ALA A 44 6.55 3.62 2.30
CA ALA A 44 6.54 2.45 3.19
C ALA A 44 5.13 2.09 3.69
N ASN A 45 4.29 3.08 4.00
CA ASN A 45 2.91 2.84 4.42
C ASN A 45 2.04 2.30 3.26
N CYS A 46 2.22 2.83 2.05
CA CYS A 46 1.54 2.34 0.85
C CYS A 46 1.93 0.88 0.57
N ASP A 47 3.23 0.56 0.61
CA ASP A 47 3.74 -0.82 0.44
C ASP A 47 3.15 -1.78 1.48
N SER A 48 3.11 -1.38 2.75
CA SER A 48 2.47 -2.18 3.81
C SER A 48 0.99 -2.42 3.54
N THR A 49 0.27 -1.40 3.06
CA THR A 49 -1.16 -1.50 2.77
C THR A 49 -1.41 -2.43 1.57
N LEU A 50 -0.58 -2.34 0.54
CA LEU A 50 -0.64 -3.22 -0.63
C LEU A 50 -0.33 -4.67 -0.26
N LYS A 51 0.67 -4.92 0.59
CA LYS A 51 1.00 -6.26 1.10
C LYS A 51 -0.14 -6.88 1.90
N GLU A 52 -0.80 -6.09 2.75
CA GLU A 52 -2.00 -6.54 3.48
C GLU A 52 -3.14 -6.89 2.52
N ALA A 53 -3.37 -6.05 1.51
CA ALA A 53 -4.38 -6.31 0.48
C ALA A 53 -4.06 -7.57 -0.33
N GLU A 54 -2.82 -7.74 -0.77
CA GLU A 54 -2.35 -8.91 -1.50
C GLU A 54 -2.51 -10.19 -0.68
N LYS A 55 -2.11 -10.16 0.61
CA LYS A 55 -2.30 -11.29 1.54
C LYS A 55 -3.78 -11.69 1.62
N LYS A 56 -4.68 -10.72 1.77
CA LYS A 56 -6.12 -10.97 1.85
C LYS A 56 -6.67 -11.55 0.56
N VAL A 57 -6.21 -11.08 -0.60
CA VAL A 57 -6.59 -11.65 -1.90
C VAL A 57 -6.11 -13.10 -2.02
N ASN A 58 -4.88 -13.38 -1.62
CA ASN A 58 -4.33 -14.74 -1.66
C ASN A 58 -5.04 -15.70 -0.71
N GLU A 59 -5.50 -15.24 0.45
CA GLU A 59 -6.31 -16.03 1.39
C GLU A 59 -7.68 -16.35 0.78
N LEU A 60 -8.37 -15.37 0.20
CA LEU A 60 -9.66 -15.58 -0.46
C LEU A 60 -9.55 -16.56 -1.65
N MET A 61 -8.49 -16.45 -2.46
CA MET A 61 -8.25 -17.39 -3.55
C MET A 61 -7.98 -18.82 -3.06
N GLN A 62 -7.29 -18.98 -1.93
CA GLN A 62 -7.06 -20.30 -1.33
C GLN A 62 -8.34 -20.89 -0.76
N GLU A 63 -9.22 -20.08 -0.18
CA GLU A 63 -10.54 -20.52 0.28
C GLU A 63 -11.41 -20.98 -0.91
N GLU A 64 -11.42 -20.22 -2.02
CA GLU A 64 -12.15 -20.59 -3.24
C GLU A 64 -11.63 -21.86 -3.92
N VAL A 65 -10.31 -22.10 -3.88
CA VAL A 65 -9.69 -23.33 -4.43
C VAL A 65 -9.81 -24.50 -3.46
N GLY A 66 -9.64 -24.27 -2.17
CA GLY A 66 -9.76 -25.29 -1.11
C GLY A 66 -11.16 -25.88 -1.04
N ASP A 67 -12.20 -25.07 -1.30
CA ASP A 67 -13.58 -25.52 -1.43
C ASP A 67 -13.78 -26.48 -2.62
N LYS A 68 -13.01 -26.32 -3.71
CA LYS A 68 -13.03 -27.22 -4.87
C LYS A 68 -12.04 -28.39 -4.79
N GLY A 69 -11.12 -28.36 -3.84
CA GLY A 69 -10.10 -29.39 -3.65
C GLY A 69 -10.55 -30.56 -2.76
N ASN A 70 -11.69 -30.42 -2.07
CA ASN A 70 -12.27 -31.48 -1.26
C ASN A 70 -13.37 -32.25 -2.02
N GLU A 71 -13.17 -32.48 -3.32
CA GLU A 71 -13.78 -33.65 -3.95
C GLU A 71 -12.87 -34.84 -3.64
N GLU A 72 -13.27 -35.56 -2.59
CA GLU A 72 -12.85 -36.91 -2.28
C GLU A 72 -12.73 -37.75 -3.57
N THR A 73 -11.52 -38.12 -3.98
CA THR A 73 -11.32 -39.41 -4.64
C THR A 73 -10.77 -40.38 -3.61
N THR A 74 -11.72 -40.85 -2.82
CA THR A 74 -11.70 -42.12 -2.11
C THR A 74 -11.95 -43.22 -3.15
N ASP A 75 -11.00 -44.13 -3.37
CA ASP A 75 -11.17 -45.53 -3.85
C ASP A 75 -9.75 -46.10 -3.93
N GLU A 76 -9.21 -46.65 -2.84
CA GLU A 76 -9.11 -48.10 -2.59
C GLU A 76 -8.14 -48.83 -3.54
#